data_AF-A0A969TIY8-F1
#
_entry.id   AF-A0A969TIY8-F1
#
_cell.length_a   1.000
_cell.length_b   1.000
_cell.length_c   1.000
_cell.angle_alpha   90.00
_cell.angle_beta   90.00
_cell.angle_gamma   90.00
#
_symmetry.space_group_name_H-M   'P 1'
#
loop_
_entity.id
_entity.type
_entity.pdbx_description
1 polymer ?
#
loop_
_entity_poly.entity_id
_entity_poly.type
_entity_poly.pdbx_seq_one_letter_code
_entity_poly.pdbx_strand_id
1 'polypeptide(L)'
;MELTTMWTEEGKKAGRAEVRVEGRVETTLHLTQRLLQNRLGTLPADLEAQLAQRSAEQLEQLFDAVFMLTSVTDLRAWLLANPPAAPSNGHTNGVA
;
A
#
# COMPACT_ATOMS: atom_id res chain seq x y z
N MET A 1 -17.43 28.31 26.78
CA MET A 1 -17.75 26.89 26.48
C MET A 1 -17.56 26.70 24.98
N GLU A 2 -16.33 26.52 24.50
CA GLU A 2 -16.03 26.55 23.05
C GLU A 2 -14.98 25.51 22.62
N LEU A 3 -14.68 24.52 23.47
CA LEU A 3 -13.68 23.48 23.16
C LEU A 3 -14.31 22.17 22.69
N THR A 4 -15.50 21.78 23.15
CA THR A 4 -16.08 20.46 22.85
C THR A 4 -16.49 20.27 21.38
N THR A 5 -16.87 21.35 20.69
CA THR A 5 -17.27 21.29 19.27
C THR A 5 -16.09 21.10 18.33
N MET A 6 -14.91 21.63 18.66
CA MET A 6 -13.73 21.55 17.79
C MET A 6 -13.16 20.13 17.69
N TRP A 7 -13.16 19.35 18.79
CA TRP A 7 -12.72 17.94 18.77
C TRP A 7 -13.72 16.99 18.10
N THR A 8 -15.00 17.34 18.10
CA THR A 8 -16.07 16.50 17.52
C THR A 8 -16.10 16.57 15.99
N GLU A 9 -15.78 17.73 15.43
CA GLU A 9 -15.68 17.94 13.97
C GLU A 9 -14.39 17.34 13.40
N GLU A 10 -13.24 17.56 14.05
CA GLU A 10 -11.94 16.99 13.65
C GLU A 10 -11.95 15.46 13.72
N GLY A 11 -12.46 14.86 14.81
CA GLY A 11 -12.56 13.40 14.95
C GLY A 11 -13.49 12.74 13.92
N LYS A 12 -14.55 13.42 13.49
CA LYS A 12 -15.44 12.93 12.42
C LYS A 12 -14.83 12.99 11.02
N LYS A 13 -13.96 13.98 10.75
CA LYS A 13 -13.22 14.07 9.49
C LYS A 13 -12.07 13.06 9.43
N ALA A 14 -11.28 12.96 10.50
CA ALA A 14 -10.17 12.01 10.60
C ALA A 14 -10.66 10.56 10.52
N GLY A 15 -11.66 10.18 11.33
CA GLY A 15 -12.20 8.81 11.32
C GLY A 15 -12.83 8.38 9.99
N ARG A 16 -13.38 9.30 9.19
CA ARG A 16 -13.89 8.97 7.83
C ARG A 16 -12.80 8.91 6.76
N ALA A 17 -11.69 9.59 6.96
CA ALA A 17 -10.54 9.52 6.08
C ALA A 17 -9.77 8.21 6.34
N GLU A 18 -9.49 7.90 7.60
CA GLU A 18 -8.75 6.69 8.00
C GLU A 18 -9.46 5.40 7.56
N VAL A 19 -10.76 5.25 7.85
CA VAL A 19 -11.51 4.04 7.47
C VAL A 19 -11.59 3.85 5.95
N ARG A 20 -11.64 4.95 5.18
CA ARG A 20 -11.68 4.86 3.70
C ARG A 20 -10.32 4.49 3.11
N VAL A 21 -9.24 4.98 3.72
CA VAL A 21 -7.87 4.71 3.27
C VAL A 21 -7.47 3.27 3.61
N GLU A 22 -7.74 2.80 4.84
CA GLU A 22 -7.46 1.41 5.24
C GLU A 22 -8.26 0.40 4.41
N GLY A 23 -9.57 0.61 4.22
CA GLY A 23 -10.39 -0.29 3.41
C GLY A 23 -9.92 -0.38 1.95
N ARG A 24 -9.40 0.72 1.39
CA ARG A 24 -8.84 0.73 0.03
C ARG A 24 -7.52 -0.03 -0.04
N VAL A 25 -6.60 0.19 0.90
CA VAL A 25 -5.29 -0.47 0.94
C VAL A 25 -5.45 -1.99 1.11
N GLU A 26 -6.28 -2.42 2.05
CA GLU A 26 -6.51 -3.85 2.33
C GLU A 26 -7.17 -4.56 1.15
N THR A 27 -8.14 -3.91 0.50
CA THR A 27 -8.78 -4.43 -0.73
C THR A 27 -7.79 -4.52 -1.88
N THR A 28 -6.98 -3.49 -2.13
CA THR A 28 -6.01 -3.48 -3.22
C THR A 28 -4.94 -4.55 -3.02
N LEU A 29 -4.42 -4.72 -1.80
CA LEU A 29 -3.43 -5.75 -1.49
C LEU A 29 -4.00 -7.15 -1.72
N HIS A 30 -5.18 -7.44 -1.17
CA HIS A 30 -5.81 -8.75 -1.29
C HIS A 30 -6.14 -9.11 -2.76
N LEU A 31 -6.66 -8.15 -3.54
CA LEU A 31 -6.93 -8.35 -4.97
C LEU A 31 -5.63 -8.57 -5.76
N THR A 32 -4.57 -7.83 -5.44
CA THR A 32 -3.26 -7.97 -6.09
C THR A 32 -2.64 -9.33 -5.80
N GLN A 33 -2.66 -9.77 -4.53
CA GLN A 33 -2.19 -11.10 -4.13
C GLN A 33 -2.97 -12.20 -4.84
N ARG A 34 -4.30 -12.12 -4.87
CA ARG A 34 -5.14 -13.11 -5.55
C ARG A 34 -4.90 -13.15 -7.06
N LEU A 35 -4.67 -12.00 -7.70
CA LEU A 35 -4.36 -11.92 -9.13
C LEU A 35 -3.00 -12.56 -9.44
N LEU A 36 -1.99 -12.27 -8.62
CA LEU A 36 -0.66 -12.85 -8.74
C LEU A 36 -0.69 -14.37 -8.50
N GLN A 37 -1.46 -14.85 -7.52
CA GLN A 37 -1.64 -16.27 -7.27
C GLN A 37 -2.34 -16.98 -8.44
N ASN A 38 -3.35 -16.34 -9.05
CA ASN A 38 -4.03 -16.88 -10.22
C ASN A 38 -3.14 -16.93 -11.48
N ARG A 39 -2.23 -15.96 -11.67
CA ARG A 39 -1.33 -15.93 -12.84
C ARG A 39 -0.07 -16.76 -12.66
N LEU A 40 0.59 -16.62 -11.52
CA LEU A 40 1.92 -17.17 -11.26
C LEU A 40 1.86 -18.47 -10.44
N GLY A 41 0.69 -18.85 -9.94
CA GLY A 41 0.50 -19.99 -9.05
C GLY A 41 0.87 -19.65 -7.61
N THR A 42 1.40 -20.62 -6.87
CA THR A 42 1.74 -20.42 -5.45
C THR A 42 2.83 -19.35 -5.29
N LEU A 43 2.48 -18.26 -4.60
CA LEU A 43 3.45 -17.23 -4.22
C LEU A 43 4.23 -17.67 -2.97
N PRO A 44 5.55 -17.48 -2.94
CA PRO A 44 6.33 -17.64 -1.71
C PRO A 44 5.92 -16.61 -0.66
N ALA A 45 5.87 -17.01 0.61
CA ALA A 45 5.55 -16.11 1.73
C ALA A 45 6.45 -14.87 1.81
N ASP A 46 7.70 -14.97 1.36
CA ASP A 46 8.63 -13.83 1.25
C ASP A 46 8.11 -12.74 0.30
N LEU A 47 7.53 -13.12 -0.84
CA LEU A 47 6.97 -12.15 -1.78
C LEU A 47 5.67 -11.56 -1.25
N GLU A 48 4.84 -12.36 -0.56
CA GLU A 48 3.62 -11.86 0.07
C GLU A 48 3.92 -10.81 1.15
N ALA A 49 4.97 -11.03 1.96
CA ALA A 49 5.44 -10.05 2.93
C ALA A 49 5.94 -8.77 2.26
N GLN A 50 6.69 -8.88 1.15
CA GLN A 50 7.15 -7.72 0.38
C GLN A 50 5.99 -6.93 -0.24
N LEU A 51 4.92 -7.59 -0.65
CA LEU A 51 3.72 -6.93 -1.17
C LEU A 51 2.97 -6.18 -0.07
N ALA A 52 2.90 -6.76 1.14
CA ALA A 52 2.23 -6.13 2.29
C ALA A 52 2.94 -4.85 2.77
N GLN A 53 4.24 -4.70 2.51
CA GLN A 53 5.01 -3.50 2.84
C GLN A 53 4.83 -2.34 1.84
N ARG A 54 4.00 -2.50 0.82
CA ARG A 54 3.83 -1.50 -0.26
C ARG A 54 2.62 -0.61 -0.03
N SER A 55 2.73 0.62 -0.51
CA SER A 55 1.60 1.54 -0.53
C SER A 55 0.56 1.13 -1.59
N ALA A 56 -0.69 1.58 -1.42
CA ALA A 56 -1.75 1.32 -2.40
C ALA A 56 -1.36 1.75 -3.82
N GLU A 57 -0.67 2.87 -3.97
CA GLU A 57 -0.23 3.38 -5.28
C GLU A 57 0.76 2.43 -5.98
N GLN A 58 1.69 1.83 -5.21
CA GLN A 58 2.62 0.83 -5.73
C GLN A 58 1.93 -0.49 -6.08
N LEU A 59 0.90 -0.89 -5.32
CA LEU A 59 0.08 -2.06 -5.64
C LEU A 59 -0.78 -1.83 -6.89
N GLU A 60 -1.29 -0.61 -7.11
CA GLU A 60 -1.99 -0.24 -8.35
C GLU A 60 -1.04 -0.30 -9.56
N GLN A 61 0.19 0.20 -9.45
CA GLN A 61 1.20 0.04 -10.50
C GLN A 61 1.55 -1.42 -10.81
N LEU A 62 1.60 -2.26 -9.77
CA LEU A 62 1.78 -3.70 -9.94
C LEU A 62 0.59 -4.35 -10.67
N PHE A 63 -0.61 -3.84 -10.45
CA PHE A 63 -1.82 -4.33 -11.12
C PHE A 63 -1.78 -4.13 -12.64
N ASP A 64 -1.23 -3.02 -13.13
CA ASP A 64 -0.97 -2.83 -14.57
C ASP A 64 0.19 -3.69 -15.07
N ALA A 65 1.27 -3.77 -14.29
CA ALA A 65 2.47 -4.53 -14.67
C ALA A 65 2.25 -6.05 -14.65
N VAL A 66 1.25 -6.56 -13.91
CA VAL A 66 1.01 -8.00 -13.74
C VAL A 66 0.71 -8.72 -15.06
N PHE A 67 0.20 -8.00 -16.06
CA PHE A 67 -0.05 -8.55 -17.39
C PHE A 67 1.25 -8.81 -18.17
N MET A 68 2.35 -8.17 -17.79
CA MET A 68 3.69 -8.36 -18.34
C MET A 68 4.50 -9.43 -17.59
N LEU A 69 4.09 -9.81 -16.37
CA LEU A 69 4.77 -10.83 -15.58
C LEU A 69 4.38 -12.23 -16.07
N THR A 70 5.37 -13.05 -16.41
CA THR A 70 5.15 -14.45 -16.85
C THR A 70 5.62 -15.47 -15.83
N SER A 71 6.46 -15.08 -14.87
CA SER A 71 6.99 -15.96 -13.83
C SER A 71 7.16 -15.26 -12.48
N VAL A 72 7.32 -16.06 -11.42
CA VAL A 72 7.68 -15.59 -10.08
C VAL A 72 9.02 -14.85 -10.08
N THR A 73 9.93 -15.21 -11.00
CA THR A 73 11.21 -14.52 -11.18
C THR A 73 11.01 -13.10 -11.69
N ASP A 74 10.08 -12.88 -12.63
CA ASP A 74 9.74 -11.54 -13.11
C ASP A 74 9.15 -10.69 -12.00
N LEU A 75 8.26 -11.26 -11.19
CA LEU A 75 7.70 -10.58 -10.02
C LEU A 75 8.81 -10.15 -9.06
N ARG A 76 9.77 -11.03 -8.77
CA ARG A 76 10.91 -10.70 -7.91
C ARG A 76 11.76 -9.57 -8.50
N ALA A 77 12.03 -9.59 -9.80
CA ALA A 77 12.77 -8.53 -10.49
C ALA A 77 12.03 -7.18 -10.42
N TRP A 78 10.70 -7.21 -10.62
CA TRP A 78 9.86 -6.02 -10.50
C TRP A 78 9.87 -5.44 -9.08
N LEU A 79 9.76 -6.30 -8.05
CA LEU A 79 9.79 -5.90 -6.65
C LEU A 79 11.14 -5.28 -6.25
N LEU A 80 12.25 -5.77 -6.82
CA LEU A 80 13.59 -5.21 -6.62
C LEU A 80 13.75 -3.85 -7.29
N ALA A 81 13.21 -3.67 -8.50
CA ALA A 81 13.28 -2.42 -9.25
C ALA A 81 12.41 -1.31 -8.63
N ASN A 82 11.32 -1.70 -7.96
CA ASN A 82 10.41 -0.77 -7.30
C ASN A 82 10.48 -1.01 -5.79
N PRO A 83 11.40 -0.45 -5.01
CA PRO A 83 11.44 -0.68 -3.56
C PRO A 83 10.17 -0.11 -2.87
N PRO A 84 9.72 -0.66 -1.73
CA PRO A 84 8.63 -0.07 -0.96
C PRO A 84 9.00 1.37 -0.62
N ALA A 85 8.04 2.30 -0.77
CA ALA A 85 8.28 3.71 -0.48
C ALA A 85 8.82 3.83 0.95
N ALA A 86 10.04 4.36 1.10
CA ALA A 86 10.63 4.55 2.41
C ALA A 86 9.65 5.35 3.28
N PRO A 87 9.53 5.06 4.58
CA PRO A 87 8.74 5.91 5.47
C PRO A 87 9.36 7.30 5.35
N SER A 88 8.60 8.23 4.76
CA SER A 88 8.97 9.62 4.67
C SER A 88 8.96 10.16 6.10
N ASN A 89 10.07 9.96 6.80
CA ASN A 89 10.36 10.62 8.05
C ASN A 89 10.71 12.07 7.69
N GLY A 90 9.68 12.84 7.30
CA GLY A 90 9.73 14.28 7.12
C GLY A 90 9.93 14.98 8.46
N HIS A 91 11.07 14.76 9.09
CA HIS A 91 11.65 15.69 10.06
C HIS A 91 12.85 16.36 9.40
N THR A 92 12.60 17.17 8.37
CA THR A 92 13.52 18.26 8.03
C THR A 92 13.39 19.30 9.15
N ASN A 93 14.07 19.04 10.27
CA ASN A 93 14.41 20.08 11.24
C ASN A 93 15.43 21.00 10.55
N GLY A 94 14.91 22.07 9.96
CA GLY A 94 15.68 23.15 9.36
C GLY A 94 15.06 24.46 9.79
N VAL A 95 15.13 24.73 11.10
CA VAL A 95 14.93 26.06 11.63
C VAL A 95 15.99 26.98 11.03
N ALA A 96 15.54 28.04 10.37
CA ALA A 96 16.32 29.22 10.00
C ALA A 96 15.89 30.37 10.89
#